data_AF-A0A2I0VBP7-F1
#
_entry.id   AF-A0A2I0VBP7-F1
#
_cell.length_a   1.000
_cell.length_b   1.000
_cell.length_c   1.000
_cell.angle_alpha   90.00
_cell.angle_beta   90.00
_cell.angle_gamma   90.00
#
_symmetry.space_group_name_H-M   'P 1'
#
loop_
_entity.id
_entity.type
_entity.pdbx_description
1 polymer ?
#
loop_
_entity_poly.entity_id
_entity_poly.type
_entity_poly.pdbx_seq_one_letter_code
_entity_poly.pdbx_strand_id
1 'polypeptide(L)'
;MILGWRNFVHFFTSPGSSTSLLLNPFSHSQVYAIEASDIAVQASEVVKANNLSDKVIVIHERVEKVSIQEKVDVIISEWMGYMLLYESMLSSVIFARDNWLKQGGLILPSHATLYMAPITHSERYSDSIDFWRDVYGIDMSVMLPLAKQCAFEEPSIETISAENVLTWPFVVKFVDCYTVTARELESITTKYNLTSMLRAPLHGFAFWFDAEFNGPSTFPSNNNLLSGSSTSDLYSNVYNNQRRQKAKSDQVLMLSTAPEDEPTHWQQTILYLYEPIEVIQDQTIEGSITLSQSRENPRFLNIHLEYSSGGRSFIKESIMR
;
A
#
# COMPACT_ATOMS: atom_id res chain seq x y z
N MET A 1 15.41 -4.42 16.90
CA MET A 1 14.44 -3.43 17.40
C MET A 1 14.53 -2.23 16.47
N ILE A 2 13.78 -2.25 15.38
CA ILE A 2 13.70 -1.13 14.44
C ILE A 2 12.72 -0.16 15.10
N LEU A 3 13.23 0.96 15.63
CA LEU A 3 12.38 2.04 16.08
C LEU A 3 11.64 2.54 14.83
N GLY A 4 10.32 2.34 14.80
CA GLY A 4 9.46 2.75 13.69
C GLY A 4 9.37 4.27 13.64
N TRP A 5 10.25 4.88 12.88
CA TRP A 5 10.15 6.28 12.47
C TRP A 5 9.70 6.26 11.01
N ARG A 6 8.44 6.63 10.74
CA ARG A 6 7.72 6.45 9.46
C ARG A 6 8.35 7.13 8.22
N ASN A 7 9.43 7.91 8.38
CA ASN A 7 9.93 8.80 7.32
C ASN A 7 11.43 8.70 7.05
N PHE A 8 12.14 7.75 7.65
CA PHE A 8 13.58 7.62 7.41
C PHE A 8 13.87 6.84 6.15
N VAL A 9 14.65 7.45 5.25
CA VAL A 9 15.39 6.70 4.25
C VAL A 9 16.74 6.36 4.84
N HIS A 10 16.94 5.07 5.10
CA HIS A 10 18.20 4.53 5.59
C HIS A 10 19.00 3.99 4.41
N PHE A 11 20.21 4.52 4.26
CA PHE A 11 21.17 4.05 3.28
C PHE A 11 22.28 3.26 3.95
N PHE A 12 22.72 2.17 3.35
CA PHE A 12 23.85 1.38 3.84
C PHE A 12 24.95 1.34 2.78
N THR A 13 26.19 1.56 3.19
CA THR A 13 27.38 1.37 2.35
C THR A 13 28.27 0.28 2.93
N SER A 14 28.84 -0.58 2.09
CA SER A 14 29.89 -1.55 2.43
C SER A 14 31.20 -1.15 1.75
N PRO A 15 32.38 -1.36 2.38
CA PRO A 15 33.64 -1.06 1.72
C PRO A 15 33.88 -1.97 0.53
N GLY A 16 34.31 -1.40 -0.58
CA GLY A 16 34.84 -2.15 -1.71
C GLY A 16 36.31 -2.50 -1.49
N SER A 17 36.61 -3.80 -1.36
CA SER A 17 37.71 -4.51 -2.04
C SER A 17 37.99 -5.87 -1.39
N SER A 18 38.24 -6.85 -2.26
CA SER A 18 38.45 -8.27 -1.98
C SER A 18 39.50 -8.55 -0.90
N THR A 19 39.28 -9.62 -0.13
CA THR A 19 40.21 -10.45 0.68
C THR A 19 40.14 -10.45 2.22
N SER A 20 39.25 -9.72 2.91
CA SER A 20 39.18 -9.80 4.40
C SER A 20 37.82 -10.18 5.01
N LEU A 21 36.83 -10.59 4.20
CA LEU A 21 35.41 -10.77 4.57
C LEU A 21 35.06 -11.86 5.60
N LEU A 22 36.02 -12.55 6.23
CA LEU A 22 35.72 -13.69 7.11
C LEU A 22 35.57 -13.37 8.61
N LEU A 23 35.64 -12.10 9.05
CA LEU A 23 35.62 -11.82 10.50
C LEU A 23 34.59 -10.83 11.05
N ASN A 24 33.91 -9.98 10.27
CA ASN A 24 32.72 -9.25 10.75
C ASN A 24 32.06 -8.47 9.59
N PRO A 25 30.88 -8.85 9.06
CA PRO A 25 30.28 -8.14 7.93
C PRO A 25 29.80 -6.71 8.24
N PHE A 26 29.86 -6.24 9.50
CA PHE A 26 29.35 -4.94 9.95
C PHE A 26 30.39 -4.01 10.59
N SER A 27 31.69 -4.30 10.51
CA SER A 27 32.71 -3.45 11.15
C SER A 27 33.04 -2.18 10.35
N HIS A 28 32.58 -2.06 9.11
CA HIS A 28 32.92 -0.94 8.22
C HIS A 28 31.72 -0.41 7.41
N SER A 29 30.49 -0.71 7.82
CA SER A 29 29.30 -0.23 7.13
C SER A 29 28.87 1.12 7.68
N GLN A 30 28.74 2.12 6.80
CA GLN A 30 28.21 3.43 7.14
C GLN A 30 26.70 3.46 6.85
N VAL A 31 25.94 4.05 7.77
CA VAL A 31 24.50 4.29 7.62
C VAL A 31 24.25 5.79 7.49
N TYR A 32 23.53 6.20 6.45
CA TYR A 32 22.96 7.55 6.37
C TYR A 32 21.47 7.46 6.70
N ALA A 33 21.06 8.16 7.74
CA ALA A 33 19.67 8.24 8.18
C ALA A 33 19.16 9.64 7.83
N ILE A 34 18.42 9.75 6.72
CA ILE A 34 17.91 11.03 6.22
C ILE A 34 16.48 11.24 6.69
N GLU A 35 16.23 12.38 7.33
CA GLU A 35 14.93 12.77 7.87
C GLU A 35 14.73 14.27 7.72
N ALA A 36 13.57 14.68 7.22
CA ALA A 36 13.29 16.09 6.90
C ALA A 36 12.62 16.86 8.06
N SER A 37 12.07 16.16 9.05
CA SER A 37 11.41 16.75 10.20
C SER A 37 12.34 16.90 11.41
N ASP A 38 11.91 17.73 12.36
CA ASP A 38 12.68 18.04 13.57
C ASP A 38 13.04 16.81 14.41
N ILE A 39 12.38 15.67 14.19
CA ILE A 39 12.69 14.41 14.87
C ILE A 39 14.10 13.90 14.59
N ALA A 40 14.73 14.36 13.51
CA ALA A 40 16.14 14.10 13.21
C ALA A 40 17.07 14.52 14.37
N VAL A 41 16.71 15.58 15.11
CA VAL A 41 17.46 16.04 16.28
C VAL A 41 17.45 14.97 17.38
N GLN A 42 16.26 14.45 17.72
CA GLN A 42 16.13 13.40 18.73
C GLN A 42 16.72 12.07 18.23
N ALA A 43 16.60 11.74 16.95
CA ALA A 43 17.22 10.56 16.36
C ALA A 43 18.76 10.61 16.50
N SER A 44 19.37 11.79 16.35
CA SER A 44 20.80 12.01 16.57
C SER A 44 21.20 11.74 18.03
N GLU A 45 20.40 12.22 18.99
CA GLU A 45 20.62 11.94 20.42
C GLU A 45 20.46 10.44 20.75
N VAL A 46 19.50 9.75 20.13
CA VAL A 46 19.35 8.30 20.26
C VAL A 46 20.57 7.56 19.73
N VAL A 47 21.06 7.91 18.54
CA VAL A 47 22.28 7.33 17.95
C VAL A 47 23.48 7.50 18.89
N LYS A 48 23.65 8.70 19.45
CA LYS A 48 24.72 9.04 20.38
C LYS A 48 24.62 8.27 21.70
N ALA A 49 23.42 8.23 22.30
CA ALA A 49 23.19 7.51 23.55
C ALA A 49 23.46 6.00 23.44
N ASN A 50 23.36 5.44 22.23
CA ASN A 50 23.63 4.03 21.96
C ASN A 50 25.06 3.77 21.43
N ASN A 51 25.96 4.76 21.46
CA ASN A 51 27.33 4.65 20.97
C ASN A 51 27.42 4.19 19.50
N LEU A 52 26.53 4.70 18.64
CA LEU A 52 26.49 4.36 17.21
C LEU A 52 26.91 5.53 16.30
N SER A 53 27.41 6.63 16.86
CA SER A 53 27.78 7.84 16.10
C SER A 53 28.93 7.64 15.12
N ASP A 54 29.73 6.59 15.28
CA ASP A 54 30.78 6.19 14.33
C ASP A 54 30.21 5.47 13.10
N LYS A 55 28.97 4.97 13.16
CA LYS A 55 28.34 4.16 12.11
C LYS A 55 27.08 4.78 11.51
N VAL A 56 26.39 5.65 12.24
CA VAL A 56 25.12 6.24 11.80
C VAL A 56 25.27 7.75 11.75
N ILE A 57 25.14 8.31 10.55
CA ILE A 57 25.10 9.75 10.30
C ILE A 57 23.65 10.13 10.08
N VAL A 58 23.10 10.93 10.99
CA VAL A 58 21.76 11.50 10.83
C VAL A 58 21.87 12.81 10.06
N ILE A 59 21.08 12.94 9.00
CA ILE A 59 21.04 14.13 8.15
C ILE A 59 19.64 14.74 8.25
N HIS A 60 19.55 15.91 8.88
CA HIS A 60 18.30 16.67 9.00
C HIS A 60 18.07 17.52 7.75
N GLU A 61 17.54 16.92 6.69
CA GLU A 61 17.23 17.59 5.42
C GLU A 61 16.31 16.68 4.57
N ARG A 62 15.61 17.27 3.60
CA ARG A 62 14.90 16.50 2.58
C ARG A 62 15.86 15.70 1.71
N VAL A 63 15.49 14.46 1.39
CA VAL A 63 16.30 13.58 0.54
C VAL A 63 16.66 14.24 -0.79
N GLU A 64 15.77 15.03 -1.38
CA GLU A 64 16.00 15.71 -2.66
C GLU A 64 17.08 16.82 -2.60
N LYS A 65 17.49 17.23 -1.39
CA LYS A 65 18.48 18.28 -1.14
C LYS A 65 19.78 17.76 -0.52
N VAL A 66 19.82 16.48 -0.12
CA VAL A 66 21.05 15.89 0.43
C VAL A 66 22.06 15.65 -0.69
N SER A 67 23.35 15.70 -0.36
CA SER A 67 24.42 15.26 -1.24
C SER A 67 25.24 14.20 -0.50
N ILE A 68 25.18 12.96 -0.99
CA ILE A 68 26.01 11.85 -0.52
C ILE A 68 27.13 11.66 -1.54
N GLN A 69 28.38 11.64 -1.06
CA GLN A 69 29.56 11.51 -1.95
C GLN A 69 29.68 10.12 -2.58
N GLU A 70 29.16 9.09 -1.91
CA GLU A 70 29.24 7.70 -2.36
C GLU A 70 27.86 7.12 -2.70
N LYS A 71 27.86 6.17 -3.64
CA LYS A 71 26.69 5.33 -3.93
C LYS A 71 26.49 4.31 -2.80
N VAL A 72 25.26 3.85 -2.63
CA VAL A 72 24.81 3.00 -1.52
C VAL A 72 24.42 1.61 -2.01
N ASP A 73 24.66 0.60 -1.17
CA ASP A 73 24.37 -0.79 -1.49
C ASP A 73 22.90 -1.16 -1.18
N VAL A 74 22.30 -0.47 -0.20
CA VAL A 74 20.92 -0.73 0.24
C VAL A 74 20.19 0.58 0.53
N ILE A 75 18.95 0.67 0.08
CA ILE A 75 17.94 1.65 0.49
C ILE A 75 16.86 0.94 1.28
N ILE A 76 16.59 1.41 2.49
CA ILE A 76 15.45 0.96 3.30
C ILE A 76 14.60 2.18 3.63
N SER A 77 13.31 2.11 3.32
CA SER A 77 12.37 3.18 3.62
C SER A 77 11.02 2.59 3.98
N GLU A 78 10.44 3.05 5.08
CA GLU A 78 9.01 2.94 5.30
C GLU A 78 8.41 4.15 4.56
N TRP A 79 7.74 3.90 3.43
CA TRP A 79 7.24 4.99 2.57
C TRP A 79 5.74 4.87 2.30
N MET A 80 5.11 3.79 2.76
CA MET A 80 3.76 3.43 2.35
C MET A 80 2.75 4.29 3.09
N GLY A 81 1.86 4.91 2.33
CA GLY A 81 0.78 5.72 2.86
C GLY A 81 -0.54 4.96 3.00
N TYR A 82 -1.61 5.66 3.34
CA TYR A 82 -2.95 5.06 3.24
C TYR A 82 -3.26 4.75 1.77
N MET A 83 -3.98 3.66 1.53
CA MET A 83 -4.24 3.16 0.17
C MET A 83 -2.96 3.02 -0.67
N LEU A 84 -1.83 2.72 -0.01
CA LEU A 84 -0.44 2.69 -0.50
C LEU A 84 0.13 4.04 -0.96
N LEU A 85 -0.68 4.87 -1.63
CA LEU A 85 -0.22 6.02 -2.41
C LEU A 85 -0.50 7.38 -1.74
N TYR A 86 -1.54 7.51 -0.92
CA TYR A 86 -1.88 8.78 -0.27
C TYR A 86 -0.94 9.07 0.90
N GLU A 87 -0.34 10.26 0.93
CA GLU A 87 0.79 10.63 1.81
C GLU A 87 2.04 9.74 1.66
N SER A 88 2.15 8.98 0.58
CA SER A 88 3.32 8.13 0.35
C SER A 88 4.59 8.94 0.07
N MET A 89 5.73 8.40 0.49
CA MET A 89 7.06 8.95 0.20
C MET A 89 7.75 8.25 -0.97
N LEU A 90 6.97 7.56 -1.83
CA LEU A 90 7.54 6.77 -2.93
C LEU A 90 8.34 7.62 -3.92
N SER A 91 7.95 8.87 -4.17
CA SER A 91 8.70 9.80 -5.02
C SER A 91 10.10 10.11 -4.48
N SER A 92 10.22 10.27 -3.16
CA SER A 92 11.49 10.46 -2.45
C SER A 92 12.36 9.19 -2.50
N VAL A 93 11.75 8.01 -2.41
CA VAL A 93 12.45 6.73 -2.59
C VAL A 93 12.94 6.55 -4.03
N ILE A 94 12.14 6.91 -5.02
CA ILE A 94 12.53 6.91 -6.44
C ILE A 94 13.71 7.86 -6.66
N PHE A 95 13.67 9.07 -6.10
CA PHE A 95 14.78 10.02 -6.16
C PHE A 95 16.07 9.42 -5.56
N ALA A 96 15.97 8.82 -4.37
CA ALA A 96 17.09 8.18 -3.69
C ALA A 96 17.67 7.01 -4.50
N ARG A 97 16.81 6.16 -5.08
CA ARG A 97 17.20 5.06 -5.97
C ARG A 97 18.01 5.56 -7.15
N ASP A 98 17.47 6.53 -7.89
CA ASP A 98 18.06 7.01 -9.13
C ASP A 98 19.39 7.74 -8.89
N ASN A 99 19.50 8.46 -7.75
CA ASN A 99 20.69 9.25 -7.43
C ASN A 99 21.77 8.48 -6.68
N TRP A 100 21.43 7.50 -5.84
CA TRP A 100 22.41 6.90 -4.93
C TRP A 100 22.49 5.39 -4.91
N LEU A 101 21.49 4.63 -5.39
CA LEU A 101 21.62 3.18 -5.42
C LEU A 101 22.69 2.73 -6.42
N LYS A 102 23.57 1.82 -5.98
CA LYS A 102 24.49 1.12 -6.88
C LYS A 102 23.71 0.18 -7.80
N GLN A 103 24.27 -0.13 -8.96
CA GLN A 103 23.72 -1.18 -9.81
C GLN A 103 23.71 -2.51 -9.05
N GLY A 104 22.54 -3.16 -8.97
CA GLY A 104 22.35 -4.39 -8.20
C GLY A 104 22.21 -4.19 -6.69
N GLY A 105 22.13 -2.94 -6.21
CA GLY A 105 21.80 -2.65 -4.81
C GLY A 105 20.37 -3.07 -4.45
N LEU A 106 20.09 -3.16 -3.15
CA LEU A 106 18.79 -3.60 -2.63
C LEU A 106 17.89 -2.40 -2.28
N ILE A 107 16.60 -2.51 -2.55
CA ILE A 107 15.55 -1.61 -2.07
C ILE A 107 14.58 -2.41 -1.20
N LEU A 108 14.28 -1.89 -0.01
CA LEU A 108 13.39 -2.51 0.96
C LEU A 108 12.32 -1.50 1.43
N PRO A 109 11.02 -1.80 1.23
CA PRO A 109 10.50 -2.96 0.49
C PRO A 109 10.88 -2.92 -1.00
N SER A 110 11.00 -4.10 -1.59
CA SER A 110 11.35 -4.32 -3.00
C SER A 110 10.16 -4.13 -3.94
N HIS A 111 8.98 -4.55 -3.48
CA HIS A 111 7.75 -4.47 -4.23
C HIS A 111 6.60 -4.10 -3.28
N ALA A 112 5.56 -3.49 -3.83
CA ALA A 112 4.30 -3.31 -3.13
C ALA A 112 3.11 -3.54 -4.07
N THR A 113 2.02 -4.09 -3.54
CA THR A 113 0.81 -4.38 -4.31
C THR A 113 -0.38 -3.74 -3.63
N LEU A 114 -1.07 -2.85 -4.32
CA LEU A 114 -2.35 -2.28 -3.90
C LEU A 114 -3.49 -3.18 -4.38
N TYR A 115 -4.31 -3.63 -3.45
CA TYR A 115 -5.50 -4.44 -3.69
C TYR A 115 -6.78 -3.65 -3.48
N MET A 116 -7.85 -4.15 -4.08
CA MET A 116 -9.21 -3.69 -3.89
C MET A 116 -10.16 -4.89 -3.84
N ALA A 117 -11.19 -4.82 -3.00
CA ALA A 117 -12.33 -5.73 -3.10
C ALA A 117 -13.64 -5.02 -2.75
N PRO A 118 -14.78 -5.41 -3.37
CA PRO A 118 -16.10 -5.00 -2.92
C PRO A 118 -16.39 -5.59 -1.55
N ILE A 119 -17.08 -4.83 -0.70
CA ILE A 119 -17.35 -5.20 0.70
C ILE A 119 -18.81 -5.01 1.08
N THR A 120 -19.22 -5.73 2.11
CA THR A 120 -20.45 -5.48 2.86
C THR A 120 -20.11 -5.05 4.27
N HIS A 121 -20.74 -3.99 4.79
CA HIS A 121 -20.50 -3.52 6.15
C HIS A 121 -21.81 -3.08 6.83
N SER A 122 -22.76 -4.01 6.92
CA SER A 122 -24.12 -3.74 7.38
C SER A 122 -24.19 -3.13 8.79
N GLU A 123 -23.33 -3.57 9.73
CA GLU A 123 -23.28 -3.04 11.10
C GLU A 123 -22.91 -1.55 11.11
N ARG A 124 -21.78 -1.18 10.48
CA ARG A 124 -21.34 0.21 10.32
C ARG A 124 -22.37 1.08 9.61
N TYR A 125 -23.04 0.55 8.58
CA TYR A 125 -24.13 1.28 7.91
C TYR A 125 -25.32 1.48 8.85
N SER A 126 -25.72 0.46 9.61
CA SER A 126 -26.83 0.53 10.55
C SER A 126 -26.56 1.58 11.64
N ASP A 127 -25.38 1.55 12.24
CA ASP A 127 -24.99 2.45 13.32
C ASP A 127 -24.91 3.92 12.88
N SER A 128 -24.54 4.17 11.62
CA SER A 128 -24.28 5.53 11.12
C SER A 128 -25.43 6.12 10.33
N ILE A 129 -26.23 5.27 9.69
CA ILE A 129 -27.32 5.68 8.79
C ILE A 129 -28.67 5.28 9.39
N ASP A 130 -28.90 4.00 9.66
CA ASP A 130 -30.22 3.54 10.13
C ASP A 130 -30.56 4.05 11.54
N PHE A 131 -29.54 4.38 12.36
CA PHE A 131 -29.71 5.11 13.62
C PHE A 131 -30.64 6.33 13.50
N TRP A 132 -30.52 7.10 12.41
CA TRP A 132 -31.31 8.31 12.21
C TRP A 132 -32.78 8.03 11.87
N ARG A 133 -33.17 6.79 11.58
CA ARG A 133 -34.59 6.45 11.34
C ARG A 133 -35.42 6.51 12.61
N ASP A 134 -34.81 6.17 13.74
CA ASP A 134 -35.48 6.16 15.03
C ASP A 134 -34.47 6.45 16.16
N VAL A 135 -34.43 7.72 16.56
CA VAL A 135 -33.58 8.19 17.65
C VAL A 135 -34.42 8.24 18.93
N TYR A 136 -34.49 7.10 19.62
CA TYR A 136 -35.22 6.93 20.88
C TYR A 136 -36.74 7.21 20.79
N GLY A 137 -37.39 6.76 19.72
CA GLY A 137 -38.81 6.97 19.41
C GLY A 137 -39.09 8.20 18.54
N ILE A 138 -38.04 8.91 18.10
CA ILE A 138 -38.15 10.11 17.27
C ILE A 138 -37.72 9.78 15.83
N ASP A 139 -38.65 9.91 14.89
CA ASP A 139 -38.35 9.80 13.45
C ASP A 139 -37.49 11.00 13.02
N MET A 140 -36.20 10.73 12.81
CA MET A 140 -35.23 11.69 12.26
C MET A 140 -34.82 11.31 10.84
N SER A 141 -35.62 10.54 10.10
CA SER A 141 -35.28 10.04 8.76
C SER A 141 -34.97 11.14 7.74
N VAL A 142 -35.42 12.38 8.00
CA VAL A 142 -35.01 13.58 7.24
C VAL A 142 -33.50 13.84 7.26
N MET A 143 -32.78 13.33 8.26
CA MET A 143 -31.33 13.44 8.40
C MET A 143 -30.56 12.44 7.53
N LEU A 144 -31.20 11.39 7.01
CA LEU A 144 -30.52 10.34 6.25
C LEU A 144 -29.69 10.85 5.06
N PRO A 145 -30.18 11.80 4.23
CA PRO A 145 -29.36 12.33 3.14
C PRO A 145 -28.07 13.02 3.64
N LEU A 146 -28.17 13.80 4.71
CA LEU A 146 -27.03 14.49 5.31
C LEU A 146 -26.08 13.48 6.00
N ALA A 147 -26.62 12.50 6.72
CA ALA A 147 -25.83 11.45 7.37
C ALA A 147 -25.02 10.65 6.34
N LYS A 148 -25.64 10.25 5.22
CA LYS A 148 -24.96 9.59 4.11
C LYS A 148 -23.89 10.46 3.49
N GLN A 149 -24.18 11.75 3.28
CA GLN A 149 -23.20 12.69 2.75
C GLN A 149 -21.99 12.78 3.68
N CYS A 150 -22.19 13.10 4.96
CA CYS A 150 -21.10 13.23 5.92
C CYS A 150 -20.32 11.94 6.15
N ALA A 151 -21.00 10.79 6.17
CA ALA A 151 -20.35 9.50 6.46
C ALA A 151 -19.58 8.93 5.26
N PHE A 152 -20.01 9.22 4.02
CA PHE A 152 -19.53 8.51 2.82
C PHE A 152 -18.96 9.43 1.74
N GLU A 153 -18.86 10.74 1.95
CA GLU A 153 -18.24 11.68 1.00
C GLU A 153 -16.75 11.37 0.79
N GLU A 154 -16.00 11.28 1.89
CA GLU A 154 -14.55 11.00 1.91
C GLU A 154 -14.28 9.52 2.27
N PRO A 155 -13.13 8.95 1.85
CA PRO A 155 -12.79 7.58 2.20
C PRO A 155 -12.52 7.46 3.71
N SER A 156 -12.95 6.35 4.31
CA SER A 156 -12.77 6.10 5.74
C SER A 156 -11.58 5.17 5.98
N ILE A 157 -10.78 5.44 7.01
CA ILE A 157 -9.73 4.52 7.47
C ILE A 157 -10.30 3.70 8.62
N GLU A 158 -10.59 2.43 8.35
CA GLU A 158 -11.31 1.55 9.27
C GLU A 158 -10.77 0.12 9.17
N THR A 159 -10.96 -0.68 10.22
CA THR A 159 -10.68 -2.12 10.17
C THR A 159 -11.91 -2.85 9.65
N ILE A 160 -11.72 -3.74 8.69
CA ILE A 160 -12.78 -4.62 8.17
C ILE A 160 -12.39 -6.08 8.34
N SER A 161 -13.36 -6.93 8.70
CA SER A 161 -13.17 -8.38 8.81
C SER A 161 -13.13 -9.03 7.44
N ALA A 162 -12.35 -10.10 7.28
CA ALA A 162 -12.29 -10.87 6.04
C ALA A 162 -13.66 -11.44 5.62
N GLU A 163 -14.58 -11.67 6.56
CA GLU A 163 -15.94 -12.16 6.26
C GLU A 163 -16.82 -11.12 5.55
N ASN A 164 -16.44 -9.84 5.64
CA ASN A 164 -17.13 -8.73 5.00
C ASN A 164 -16.66 -8.49 3.55
N VAL A 165 -15.66 -9.24 3.08
CA VAL A 165 -15.14 -9.14 1.71
C VAL A 165 -15.97 -10.01 0.77
N LEU A 166 -16.50 -9.42 -0.30
CA LEU A 166 -17.47 -10.08 -1.19
C LEU A 166 -16.82 -10.86 -2.34
N THR A 167 -15.55 -10.61 -2.65
CA THR A 167 -14.86 -11.22 -3.79
C THR A 167 -13.42 -11.57 -3.44
N TRP A 168 -12.76 -12.31 -4.32
CA TRP A 168 -11.30 -12.34 -4.29
C TRP A 168 -10.72 -10.92 -4.50
N PRO A 169 -9.57 -10.60 -3.88
CA PRO A 169 -8.93 -9.30 -4.05
C PRO A 169 -8.48 -9.09 -5.50
N PHE A 170 -8.63 -7.87 -5.97
CA PHE A 170 -8.19 -7.41 -7.28
C PHE A 170 -6.96 -6.52 -7.15
N VAL A 171 -5.94 -6.75 -7.99
CA VAL A 171 -4.73 -5.92 -8.00
C VAL A 171 -5.01 -4.62 -8.76
N VAL A 172 -4.99 -3.50 -8.04
CA VAL A 172 -5.13 -2.15 -8.61
C VAL A 172 -3.82 -1.69 -9.22
N LYS A 173 -2.72 -1.81 -8.46
CA LYS A 173 -1.37 -1.42 -8.89
C LYS A 173 -0.34 -2.34 -8.26
N PHE A 174 0.53 -2.89 -9.09
CA PHE A 174 1.80 -3.47 -8.67
C PHE A 174 2.90 -2.41 -8.82
N VAL A 175 3.71 -2.25 -7.78
CA VAL A 175 4.83 -1.31 -7.71
C VAL A 175 6.10 -2.13 -7.55
N ASP A 176 6.92 -2.13 -8.59
CA ASP A 176 8.31 -2.58 -8.51
C ASP A 176 9.19 -1.37 -8.17
N CYS A 177 9.73 -1.32 -6.95
CA CYS A 177 10.51 -0.19 -6.47
C CYS A 177 11.80 0.02 -7.27
N TYR A 178 12.29 -0.98 -8.02
CA TYR A 178 13.47 -0.84 -8.87
C TYR A 178 13.19 -0.13 -10.19
N THR A 179 11.96 -0.21 -10.70
CA THR A 179 11.63 0.23 -12.07
C THR A 179 10.57 1.32 -12.14
N VAL A 180 9.71 1.44 -11.12
CA VAL A 180 8.62 2.43 -11.09
C VAL A 180 9.14 3.85 -11.28
N THR A 181 8.44 4.64 -12.09
CA THR A 181 8.72 6.06 -12.30
C THR A 181 7.70 6.96 -11.61
N ALA A 182 8.10 8.18 -11.23
CA ALA A 182 7.16 9.15 -10.64
C ALA A 182 5.97 9.46 -11.54
N ARG A 183 6.19 9.47 -12.87
CA ARG A 183 5.15 9.71 -13.88
C ARG A 183 4.06 8.63 -13.88
N GLU A 184 4.42 7.37 -13.64
CA GLU A 184 3.43 6.29 -13.55
C GLU A 184 2.51 6.40 -12.34
N LEU A 185 2.88 7.21 -11.34
CA LEU A 185 2.11 7.43 -10.12
C LEU A 185 1.19 8.65 -10.23
N GLU A 186 1.34 9.50 -11.26
CA GLU A 186 0.49 10.68 -11.47
C GLU A 186 -0.97 10.31 -11.72
N SER A 187 -1.20 9.21 -12.44
CA SER A 187 -2.53 8.66 -12.72
C SER A 187 -2.46 7.17 -13.03
N ILE A 188 -3.23 6.38 -12.30
CA ILE A 188 -3.34 4.92 -12.43
C ILE A 188 -4.79 4.59 -12.73
N THR A 189 -5.07 4.04 -13.90
CA THR A 189 -6.40 3.55 -14.28
C THR A 189 -6.36 2.06 -14.56
N THR A 190 -7.27 1.30 -13.96
CA THR A 190 -7.45 -0.12 -14.23
C THR A 190 -8.92 -0.50 -14.32
N LYS A 191 -9.22 -1.53 -15.11
CA LYS A 191 -10.56 -2.09 -15.24
C LYS A 191 -10.63 -3.42 -14.51
N TYR A 192 -11.74 -3.66 -13.83
CA TYR A 192 -11.96 -4.88 -13.06
C TYR A 192 -13.28 -5.53 -13.46
N ASN A 193 -13.32 -6.85 -13.32
CA ASN A 193 -14.52 -7.65 -13.42
C ASN A 193 -14.41 -8.74 -12.35
N LEU A 194 -15.26 -8.65 -11.34
CA LEU A 194 -15.23 -9.46 -10.13
C LEU A 194 -16.55 -10.22 -10.00
N THR A 195 -16.51 -11.37 -9.34
CA THR A 195 -17.68 -12.21 -9.12
C THR A 195 -17.94 -12.30 -7.62
N SER A 196 -19.15 -11.92 -7.20
CA SER A 196 -19.55 -11.99 -5.80
C SER A 196 -19.56 -13.44 -5.32
N MET A 197 -18.89 -13.72 -4.21
CA MET A 197 -18.87 -15.03 -3.57
C MET A 197 -20.13 -15.29 -2.73
N LEU A 198 -20.84 -14.23 -2.36
CA LEU A 198 -21.92 -14.25 -1.37
C LEU A 198 -23.11 -13.41 -1.85
N ARG A 199 -24.29 -13.64 -1.25
CA ARG A 199 -25.40 -12.69 -1.33
C ARG A 199 -25.31 -11.70 -0.18
N ALA A 200 -25.16 -10.42 -0.48
CA ALA A 200 -25.09 -9.35 0.51
C ALA A 200 -25.34 -7.97 -0.12
N PRO A 201 -25.67 -6.93 0.68
CA PRO A 201 -25.59 -5.54 0.24
C PRO A 201 -24.12 -5.13 0.03
N LEU A 202 -23.79 -4.70 -1.18
CA LEU A 202 -22.54 -4.03 -1.54
C LEU A 202 -22.56 -2.61 -0.96
N HIS A 203 -21.77 -2.39 0.08
CA HIS A 203 -21.69 -1.11 0.78
C HIS A 203 -20.55 -0.21 0.29
N GLY A 204 -19.52 -0.79 -0.33
CA GLY A 204 -18.31 -0.05 -0.70
C GLY A 204 -17.23 -0.93 -1.28
N PHE A 205 -16.06 -0.34 -1.45
CA PHE A 205 -14.83 -1.01 -1.84
C PHE A 205 -13.76 -0.76 -0.78
N ALA A 206 -13.12 -1.83 -0.31
CA ALA A 206 -11.98 -1.75 0.58
C ALA A 206 -10.68 -1.83 -0.22
N PHE A 207 -9.68 -1.10 0.24
CA PHE A 207 -8.33 -1.08 -0.30
C PHE A 207 -7.31 -1.33 0.79
N TRP A 208 -6.29 -2.11 0.45
CA TRP A 208 -5.17 -2.46 1.33
C TRP A 208 -3.94 -2.83 0.49
N PHE A 209 -2.79 -3.02 1.13
CA PHE A 209 -1.58 -3.35 0.39
C PHE A 209 -0.73 -4.42 1.06
N ASP A 210 0.10 -5.06 0.23
CA ASP A 210 1.24 -5.87 0.67
C ASP A 210 2.54 -5.17 0.29
N ALA A 211 3.56 -5.31 1.13
CA ALA A 211 4.93 -4.87 0.88
C ALA A 211 5.90 -6.05 1.05
N GLU A 212 6.69 -6.33 0.02
CA GLU A 212 7.58 -7.49 -0.06
C GLU A 212 9.05 -7.10 0.10
N PHE A 213 9.83 -7.89 0.85
CA PHE A 213 11.23 -7.60 1.20
C PHE A 213 12.22 -8.61 0.57
N ASN A 214 11.98 -9.01 -0.69
CA ASN A 214 12.65 -10.14 -1.35
C ASN A 214 13.93 -9.76 -2.14
N GLY A 215 14.26 -8.48 -2.27
CA GLY A 215 15.36 -8.01 -3.13
C GLY A 215 15.00 -8.05 -4.63
N PRO A 216 15.94 -7.78 -5.54
CA PRO A 216 15.69 -7.83 -6.98
C PRO A 216 15.57 -9.28 -7.46
N SER A 217 14.59 -9.54 -8.32
CA SER A 217 14.32 -10.87 -8.89
C SER A 217 15.45 -11.33 -9.84
N THR A 218 16.56 -11.84 -9.30
CA THR A 218 17.62 -12.47 -10.09
C THR A 218 18.07 -13.79 -9.49
N PHE A 219 17.35 -14.88 -9.79
CA PHE A 219 17.90 -16.15 -10.31
C PHE A 219 16.79 -16.96 -11.00
N PRO A 220 17.05 -17.59 -12.16
CA PRO A 220 16.05 -18.31 -12.92
C PRO A 220 15.74 -19.65 -12.25
N SER A 221 14.52 -19.80 -11.75
CA SER A 221 13.96 -21.14 -11.55
C SER A 221 13.61 -21.68 -12.92
N ASN A 222 14.50 -22.51 -13.47
CA ASN A 222 14.17 -23.37 -14.60
C ASN A 222 12.88 -24.12 -14.28
N ASN A 223 11.79 -23.81 -14.98
CA ASN A 223 10.92 -24.81 -15.58
C ASN A 223 10.03 -24.14 -16.64
N ASN A 224 10.21 -24.61 -17.87
CA ASN A 224 9.32 -24.40 -19.00
C ASN A 224 7.87 -24.67 -18.60
N LEU A 225 6.93 -23.82 -19.02
CA LEU A 225 5.77 -24.19 -19.84
C LEU A 225 4.87 -22.96 -20.15
N LEU A 226 4.66 -22.79 -21.47
CA LEU A 226 3.46 -22.33 -22.18
C LEU A 226 3.13 -20.82 -22.24
N SER A 227 3.54 -20.27 -23.38
CA SER A 227 2.89 -19.19 -24.13
C SER A 227 1.37 -19.36 -24.24
N GLY A 228 0.61 -18.29 -23.97
CA GLY A 228 -0.73 -18.12 -24.56
C GLY A 228 -1.87 -17.65 -23.66
N SER A 229 -1.65 -17.02 -22.49
CA SER A 229 -2.75 -16.48 -21.67
C SER A 229 -2.55 -15.01 -21.28
N SER A 230 -3.67 -14.30 -21.22
CA SER A 230 -3.80 -12.90 -20.82
C SER A 230 -3.10 -12.62 -19.48
N THR A 231 -2.48 -11.45 -19.35
CA THR A 231 -1.74 -11.03 -18.14
C THR A 231 -2.57 -11.03 -16.86
N SER A 232 -3.90 -10.92 -16.95
CA SER A 232 -4.84 -11.02 -15.82
C SER A 232 -4.93 -12.42 -15.21
N ASP A 233 -4.80 -13.47 -16.03
CA ASP A 233 -4.97 -14.86 -15.62
C ASP A 233 -3.69 -15.40 -14.98
N LEU A 234 -2.55 -14.76 -15.25
CA LEU A 234 -1.26 -15.10 -14.65
C LEU A 234 -1.18 -14.63 -13.19
N TYR A 235 -1.62 -13.42 -12.86
CA TYR A 235 -1.52 -12.91 -11.48
C TYR A 235 -2.53 -13.54 -10.50
N SER A 236 -3.74 -13.83 -10.97
CA SER A 236 -4.74 -14.58 -10.20
C SER A 236 -4.29 -16.02 -9.92
N ASN A 237 -3.59 -16.66 -10.87
CA ASN A 237 -2.97 -17.96 -10.64
C ASN A 237 -1.72 -17.89 -9.74
N VAL A 238 -0.99 -16.78 -9.71
CA VAL A 238 0.14 -16.58 -8.78
C VAL A 238 -0.34 -16.46 -7.33
N TYR A 239 -1.42 -15.72 -7.07
CA TYR A 239 -2.07 -15.69 -5.74
C TYR A 239 -2.54 -17.10 -5.31
N ASN A 240 -3.16 -17.85 -6.23
CA ASN A 240 -3.64 -19.22 -5.97
C ASN A 240 -2.49 -20.24 -5.73
N ASN A 241 -1.35 -20.08 -6.40
CA ASN A 241 -0.23 -21.01 -6.29
C ASN A 241 0.67 -20.74 -5.07
N GLN A 242 0.83 -19.49 -4.64
CA GLN A 242 1.66 -19.16 -3.47
C GLN A 242 1.09 -19.70 -2.15
N ARG A 243 -0.25 -19.76 -1.98
CA ARG A 243 -0.88 -20.31 -0.76
C ARG A 243 -0.88 -21.84 -0.66
N ARG A 244 -0.72 -22.58 -1.77
CA ARG A 244 -0.68 -24.06 -1.74
C ARG A 244 0.68 -24.64 -1.32
N GLN A 245 1.75 -23.84 -1.27
CA GLN A 245 3.08 -24.25 -0.78
C GLN A 245 3.42 -23.64 0.58
N LYS A 246 2.51 -23.73 1.56
CA LYS A 246 2.87 -23.47 2.97
C LYS A 246 3.53 -24.72 3.57
N ALA A 247 4.66 -25.15 3.00
CA ALA A 247 5.51 -26.23 3.52
C ALA A 247 6.96 -26.17 2.98
N LYS A 248 7.83 -25.53 3.78
CA LYS A 248 9.31 -25.60 3.82
C LYS A 248 10.15 -24.93 2.71
N SER A 249 11.03 -24.04 3.21
CA SER A 249 12.13 -23.24 2.61
C SER A 249 11.72 -22.11 1.65
N ASP A 250 12.29 -20.92 1.89
CA ASP A 250 12.04 -19.59 1.28
C ASP A 250 10.75 -18.89 1.74
N GLN A 251 10.72 -18.50 3.01
CA GLN A 251 9.67 -17.64 3.55
C GLN A 251 9.89 -16.22 3.03
N VAL A 252 9.11 -15.81 2.02
CA VAL A 252 8.99 -14.41 1.57
C VAL A 252 8.66 -13.53 2.78
N LEU A 253 9.51 -12.55 3.07
CA LEU A 253 9.24 -11.57 4.12
C LEU A 253 8.28 -10.54 3.54
N MET A 254 7.07 -10.50 4.10
CA MET A 254 5.97 -9.66 3.62
C MET A 254 5.28 -8.99 4.80
N LEU A 255 4.99 -7.70 4.63
CA LEU A 255 4.10 -6.93 5.48
C LEU A 255 2.78 -6.79 4.74
N SER A 256 1.68 -7.29 5.29
CA SER A 256 0.34 -7.12 4.74
C SER A 256 -0.51 -6.21 5.62
N THR A 257 -1.40 -5.46 5.00
CA THR A 257 -2.49 -4.74 5.68
C THR A 257 -3.86 -5.33 5.32
N ALA A 258 -3.90 -6.58 4.88
CA ALA A 258 -5.12 -7.25 4.45
C ALA A 258 -6.11 -7.50 5.61
N PRO A 259 -7.43 -7.57 5.32
CA PRO A 259 -8.47 -7.87 6.32
C PRO A 259 -8.29 -9.18 7.10
N GLU A 260 -7.60 -10.17 6.52
CA GLU A 260 -7.36 -11.47 7.18
C GLU A 260 -6.15 -11.49 8.13
N ASP A 261 -5.30 -10.46 8.08
CA ASP A 261 -4.08 -10.36 8.87
C ASP A 261 -4.27 -9.44 10.09
N GLU A 262 -3.31 -9.48 11.01
CA GLU A 262 -3.34 -8.64 12.21
C GLU A 262 -3.42 -7.14 11.84
N PRO A 263 -4.32 -6.35 12.47
CA PRO A 263 -4.48 -4.95 12.13
C PRO A 263 -3.18 -4.16 12.28
N THR A 264 -2.85 -3.41 11.23
CA THR A 264 -1.77 -2.43 11.25
C THR A 264 -2.34 -1.03 11.49
N HIS A 265 -1.46 -0.05 11.72
CA HIS A 265 -1.87 1.35 11.87
C HIS A 265 -2.41 1.97 10.55
N TRP A 266 -2.20 1.33 9.40
CA TRP A 266 -2.80 1.75 8.12
C TRP A 266 -4.25 1.29 7.98
N GLN A 267 -4.63 0.23 8.71
CA GLN A 267 -5.93 -0.45 8.59
C GLN A 267 -6.27 -0.71 7.11
N GLN A 268 -7.52 -0.51 6.71
CA GLN A 268 -7.96 -0.49 5.32
C GLN A 268 -8.57 0.86 4.97
N THR A 269 -8.47 1.26 3.71
CA THR A 269 -9.18 2.43 3.19
C THR A 269 -10.50 1.99 2.57
N ILE A 270 -11.61 2.51 3.07
CA ILE A 270 -12.95 2.12 2.65
C ILE A 270 -13.60 3.26 1.88
N LEU A 271 -13.98 2.99 0.64
CA LEU A 271 -14.81 3.86 -0.18
C LEU A 271 -16.26 3.40 -0.13
N TYR A 272 -17.06 4.04 0.72
CA TYR A 272 -18.48 3.73 0.86
C TYR A 272 -19.32 4.30 -0.30
N LEU A 273 -20.36 3.56 -0.68
CA LEU A 273 -21.39 3.98 -1.62
C LEU A 273 -22.50 4.71 -0.86
N TYR A 274 -23.10 5.72 -1.47
CA TYR A 274 -24.25 6.42 -0.87
C TYR A 274 -25.48 5.52 -0.74
N GLU A 275 -25.70 4.65 -1.73
CA GLU A 275 -26.77 3.67 -1.75
C GLU A 275 -26.18 2.28 -1.95
N PRO A 276 -26.34 1.38 -0.96
CA PRO A 276 -25.92 0.00 -1.12
C PRO A 276 -26.65 -0.70 -2.27
N ILE A 277 -25.96 -1.63 -2.92
CA ILE A 277 -26.54 -2.44 -4.01
C ILE A 277 -26.65 -3.88 -3.54
N GLU A 278 -27.85 -4.44 -3.58
CA GLU A 278 -28.02 -5.88 -3.37
C GLU A 278 -27.30 -6.67 -4.48
N VAL A 279 -26.33 -7.47 -4.08
CA VAL A 279 -25.66 -8.43 -4.97
C VAL A 279 -26.01 -9.85 -4.53
N ILE A 280 -26.23 -10.74 -5.51
CA ILE A 280 -26.38 -12.17 -5.27
C ILE A 280 -25.05 -12.89 -5.50
N GLN A 281 -24.96 -14.12 -4.98
CA GLN A 281 -23.84 -15.01 -5.29
C GLN A 281 -23.70 -15.18 -6.81
N ASP A 282 -22.46 -15.22 -7.28
CA ASP A 282 -22.05 -15.34 -8.68
C ASP A 282 -22.44 -14.13 -9.56
N GLN A 283 -22.96 -13.05 -8.97
CA GLN A 283 -23.23 -11.80 -9.67
C GLN A 283 -21.93 -11.07 -10.02
N THR A 284 -21.82 -10.63 -11.27
CA THR A 284 -20.71 -9.81 -11.74
C THR A 284 -20.79 -8.38 -11.19
N ILE A 285 -19.66 -7.88 -10.73
CA ILE A 285 -19.39 -6.49 -10.35
C ILE A 285 -18.22 -6.03 -11.20
N GLU A 286 -18.44 -5.08 -12.10
CA GLU A 286 -17.43 -4.64 -13.06
C GLU A 286 -17.35 -3.13 -13.18
N GLY A 287 -16.21 -2.61 -13.62
CA GLY A 287 -16.03 -1.18 -13.76
C GLY A 287 -14.58 -0.78 -13.93
N SER A 288 -14.27 0.45 -13.52
CA SER A 288 -12.93 1.00 -13.56
C SER A 288 -12.62 1.81 -12.31
N ILE A 289 -11.36 1.84 -11.92
CA ILE A 289 -10.85 2.67 -10.83
C ILE A 289 -9.71 3.51 -11.38
N THR A 290 -9.78 4.82 -11.16
CA THR A 290 -8.71 5.76 -11.46
C THR A 290 -8.25 6.46 -10.20
N LEU A 291 -6.98 6.30 -9.86
CA LEU A 291 -6.30 7.00 -8.77
C LEU A 291 -5.38 8.04 -9.39
N SER A 292 -5.56 9.32 -9.05
CA SER A 292 -4.73 10.38 -9.63
C SER A 292 -4.34 11.43 -8.60
N GLN A 293 -3.15 11.98 -8.77
CA GLN A 293 -2.67 13.06 -7.92
C GLN A 293 -3.47 14.33 -8.19
N SER A 294 -3.90 15.02 -7.13
CA SER A 294 -4.63 16.28 -7.29
C SER A 294 -3.75 17.39 -7.83
N ARG A 295 -4.32 18.20 -8.74
CA ARG A 295 -3.68 19.41 -9.26
C ARG A 295 -3.70 20.56 -8.25
N GLU A 296 -4.62 20.54 -7.29
CA GLU A 296 -4.76 21.58 -6.27
C GLU A 296 -3.72 21.39 -5.15
N ASN A 297 -3.55 20.15 -4.71
CA ASN A 297 -2.54 19.77 -3.72
C ASN A 297 -1.94 18.42 -4.10
N PRO A 298 -0.65 18.34 -4.44
CA PRO A 298 0.01 17.08 -4.79
C PRO A 298 -0.03 16.00 -3.70
N ARG A 299 -0.39 16.35 -2.46
CA ARG A 299 -0.58 15.36 -1.38
C ARG A 299 -1.94 14.68 -1.42
N PHE A 300 -2.94 15.28 -2.06
CA PHE A 300 -4.28 14.71 -2.15
C PHE A 300 -4.35 13.66 -3.25
N LEU A 301 -5.13 12.61 -2.99
CA LEU A 301 -5.39 11.53 -3.93
C LEU A 301 -6.85 11.59 -4.39
N ASN A 302 -7.05 11.86 -5.68
CA ASN A 302 -8.37 11.79 -6.30
C ASN A 302 -8.68 10.34 -6.66
N ILE A 303 -9.91 9.92 -6.34
CA ILE A 303 -10.40 8.56 -6.55
C ILE A 303 -11.67 8.65 -7.40
N HIS A 304 -11.59 8.11 -8.61
CA HIS A 304 -12.72 7.99 -9.53
C HIS A 304 -13.06 6.50 -9.71
N LEU A 305 -14.18 6.07 -9.13
CA LEU A 305 -14.67 4.71 -9.20
C LEU A 305 -15.91 4.63 -10.08
N GLU A 306 -15.80 3.94 -11.20
CA GLU A 306 -16.95 3.45 -11.97
C GLU A 306 -17.25 2.02 -11.54
N TYR A 307 -18.52 1.71 -11.30
CA TYR A 307 -18.94 0.37 -10.92
C TYR A 307 -20.32 0.06 -11.48
N SER A 308 -20.50 -1.18 -11.91
CA SER A 308 -21.73 -1.68 -12.53
C SER A 308 -22.06 -3.06 -11.98
N SER A 309 -23.34 -3.26 -11.68
CA SER A 309 -23.86 -4.57 -11.29
C SER A 309 -25.35 -4.65 -11.58
N GLY A 310 -25.83 -5.81 -12.03
CA GLY A 310 -27.25 -6.03 -12.34
C GLY A 310 -27.80 -5.10 -13.43
N GLY A 311 -26.96 -4.69 -14.40
CA GLY A 311 -27.35 -3.81 -15.51
C GLY A 311 -27.48 -2.33 -15.14
N ARG A 312 -27.04 -1.92 -13.94
CA ARG A 312 -26.96 -0.52 -13.51
C ARG A 312 -25.51 -0.10 -13.38
N SER A 313 -25.21 1.14 -13.74
CA SER A 313 -23.87 1.72 -13.68
C SER A 313 -23.89 2.99 -12.84
N PHE A 314 -22.84 3.18 -12.07
CA PHE A 314 -22.69 4.25 -11.10
C PHE A 314 -21.26 4.79 -11.12
N ILE A 315 -21.12 6.03 -10.66
CA ILE A 315 -19.84 6.71 -10.51
C ILE A 315 -19.75 7.24 -9.08
N LYS A 316 -18.61 7.02 -8.43
CA LYS A 316 -18.25 7.59 -7.14
C LYS A 316 -16.95 8.36 -7.30
N GLU A 317 -17.04 9.66 -7.08
CA GLU A 317 -15.90 10.56 -6.94
C GLU A 317 -15.61 10.74 -5.46
N SER A 318 -14.33 10.69 -5.10
CA SER A 318 -13.86 11.00 -3.75
C SER A 318 -12.44 11.54 -3.78
N ILE A 319 -12.04 12.22 -2.71
CA ILE A 319 -10.70 12.78 -2.57
C ILE A 319 -10.22 12.43 -1.16
N MET A 320 -9.04 11.82 -1.06
CA MET A 320 -8.32 11.75 0.21
C MET A 320 -7.56 13.06 0.39
N ARG A 321 -7.94 13.82 1.43
CA ARG A 321 -7.39 15.14 1.74
C ARG A 321 -6.49 15.06 2.95
#